data_AF-A0A4Q6A8S4-F1
#
_entry.id   AF-A0A4Q6A8S4-F1
#
_cell.length_a   1.000
_cell.length_b   1.000
_cell.length_c   1.000
_cell.angle_alpha   90.00
_cell.angle_beta   90.00
_cell.angle_gamma   90.00
#
_symmetry.space_group_name_H-M   'P 1'
#
loop_
_entity.id
_entity.type
_entity.pdbx_description
1 polymer ?
#
loop_
_entity_poly.entity_id
_entity_poly.type
_entity_poly.pdbx_seq_one_letter_code
_entity_poly.pdbx_strand_id
1 'polypeptide(L)'
;MNYPSMHVSVITPITEDRRYLLPSLQEVIAAQDYCGKVEHIMVWGDGTTGYKRNKACEQANGDIILHMDSDDWYSPACVLGSIDT
;
A
#
# COMPACT_ATOMS: atom_id res chain seq x y z
N MET A 1 1.65 17.90 15.93
CA MET A 1 0.73 18.65 15.05
C MET A 1 -0.46 17.73 14.77
N ASN A 2 -1.69 18.15 15.07
CA ASN A 2 -2.88 17.36 14.73
C ASN A 2 -3.26 17.63 13.28
N TYR A 3 -2.62 16.93 12.34
CA TYR A 3 -3.19 16.81 11.00
C TYR A 3 -4.48 15.98 11.10
N PRO A 4 -5.57 16.36 10.41
CA PRO A 4 -6.70 15.46 10.27
C PRO A 4 -6.19 14.14 9.70
N SER A 5 -6.62 13.02 10.27
CA SER A 5 -6.23 11.69 9.83
C SER A 5 -6.71 11.46 8.40
N MET A 6 -5.82 11.68 7.43
CA MET A 6 -6.05 11.45 6.00
C MET A 6 -6.38 9.98 5.73
N HIS A 7 -7.16 9.73 4.69
CA HIS A 7 -7.35 8.38 4.16
C HIS A 7 -6.17 8.04 3.24
N VAL A 8 -5.48 6.92 3.48
CA VAL A 8 -4.33 6.49 2.67
C VAL A 8 -4.69 5.23 1.88
N SER A 9 -4.56 5.32 0.55
CA SER A 9 -4.62 4.16 -0.34
C SER A 9 -3.22 3.59 -0.54
N VAL A 10 -2.95 2.45 0.06
CA VAL A 10 -1.74 1.68 -0.22
C VAL A 10 -2.00 0.81 -1.45
N ILE A 11 -1.19 0.95 -2.48
CA ILE A 11 -1.31 0.15 -3.70
C ILE A 11 -0.10 -0.76 -3.86
N THR A 12 -0.37 -2.05 -4.06
CA THR A 12 0.68 -3.06 -4.26
C THR A 12 0.43 -3.85 -5.54
N PRO A 13 1.30 -3.71 -6.56
CA PRO A 13 1.26 -4.58 -7.73
C PRO A 13 1.77 -5.96 -7.34
N ILE A 14 0.99 -7.02 -7.62
CA ILE A 14 1.35 -8.41 -7.30
C ILE A 14 1.58 -9.19 -8.59
N THR A 15 2.60 -10.05 -8.60
CA THR A 15 2.83 -11.08 -9.61
C THR A 15 2.72 -12.47 -8.98
N GLU A 16 2.39 -13.49 -9.77
CA GLU A 16 2.15 -14.85 -9.23
C GLU A 16 3.41 -15.43 -8.57
N ASP A 17 4.60 -15.13 -9.12
CA ASP A 17 5.88 -15.56 -8.55
C ASP A 17 6.15 -14.97 -7.16
N ARG A 18 5.46 -13.91 -6.75
CA ARG A 18 5.66 -13.23 -5.45
C ARG A 18 4.54 -13.47 -4.45
N ARG A 19 3.60 -14.35 -4.79
CA ARG A 19 2.43 -14.66 -3.95
C ARG A 19 2.81 -15.12 -2.53
N TYR A 20 3.97 -15.77 -2.37
CA TYR A 20 4.46 -16.25 -1.09
C TYR A 20 4.85 -15.11 -0.11
N LEU A 21 5.04 -13.88 -0.60
CA LEU A 21 5.35 -12.70 0.22
C LEU A 21 4.11 -12.01 0.78
N LEU A 22 2.92 -12.33 0.25
CA LEU A 22 1.67 -11.68 0.61
C LEU A 22 1.32 -11.75 2.10
N PRO A 23 1.50 -12.89 2.81
CA PRO A 23 1.19 -12.94 4.23
C PRO A 23 1.94 -11.89 5.03
N SER A 24 3.24 -11.70 4.75
CA SER A 24 4.06 -10.70 5.42
C SER A 24 3.64 -9.27 5.08
N LEU A 25 3.30 -9.00 3.82
CA LEU A 25 2.78 -7.68 3.43
C LEU A 25 1.45 -7.39 4.14
N GLN A 26 0.51 -8.34 4.14
CA GLN A 26 -0.78 -8.19 4.80
C GLN A 26 -0.64 -7.99 6.31
N GLU A 27 0.30 -8.69 6.95
CA GLU A 27 0.63 -8.50 8.36
C GLU A 27 1.12 -7.07 8.64
N VAL A 28 2.04 -6.56 7.81
CA VAL A 28 2.53 -5.18 7.96
C VAL A 28 1.42 -4.16 7.77
N ILE A 29 0.55 -4.33 6.78
CA ILE A 29 -0.61 -3.44 6.55
C ILE A 29 -1.60 -3.49 7.72
N ALA A 30 -1.85 -4.66 8.29
CA ALA A 30 -2.73 -4.82 9.45
C ALA A 30 -2.14 -4.24 10.73
N ALA A 31 -0.80 -4.23 10.85
CA ALA A 31 -0.09 -3.78 12.04
C ALA A 31 0.32 -2.30 12.01
N GLN A 32 -0.14 -1.50 11.05
CA GLN A 32 0.34 -0.12 10.86
C GLN A 32 0.24 0.76 12.12
N ASP A 33 1.28 1.56 12.34
CA ASP A 33 1.33 2.56 13.42
C ASP A 33 0.51 3.83 13.07
N TYR A 34 0.14 3.99 11.79
CA TYR A 34 -0.69 5.10 11.35
C TYR A 34 -2.12 4.97 11.88
N CYS A 35 -2.57 5.98 12.63
CA CYS A 35 -3.89 5.97 13.26
C CYS A 35 -5.06 6.35 12.34
N GLY A 36 -4.78 6.78 11.11
CA GLY A 36 -5.81 7.11 10.12
C GLY A 36 -6.34 5.90 9.37
N LYS A 37 -7.26 6.14 8.44
CA LYS A 37 -7.82 5.06 7.62
C LYS A 37 -6.78 4.63 6.58
N VAL A 38 -6.53 3.33 6.50
CA VAL A 38 -5.71 2.71 5.45
C VAL A 38 -6.60 1.76 4.65
N GLU A 39 -6.59 1.90 3.32
CA GLU A 39 -7.11 0.89 2.40
C GLU A 39 -5.95 0.27 1.62
N HIS A 40 -6.00 -1.03 1.40
CA HIS A 40 -4.96 -1.76 0.67
C HIS A 40 -5.53 -2.34 -0.62
N ILE A 41 -4.99 -1.89 -1.75
CA ILE A 41 -5.42 -2.30 -3.09
C ILE A 41 -4.30 -3.14 -3.71
N MET A 42 -4.58 -4.43 -3.87
CA MET A 42 -3.69 -5.36 -4.55
C MET A 42 -4.19 -5.61 -5.97
N VAL A 43 -3.34 -5.34 -6.97
CA VAL A 43 -3.65 -5.62 -8.38
C VAL A 43 -2.84 -6.80 -8.86
N TRP A 44 -3.57 -7.84 -9.25
CA TRP A 44 -3.04 -9.12 -9.72
C TRP A 44 -2.91 -9.16 -11.24
N GLY A 45 -2.18 -10.16 -11.73
CA GLY A 45 -2.16 -10.54 -13.14
C GLY A 45 -0.90 -10.11 -13.90
N ASP A 46 -0.94 -10.27 -15.22
CA ASP A 46 0.18 -9.95 -16.10
C ASP A 46 0.21 -8.47 -16.49
N GLY A 47 1.31 -8.04 -17.10
CA GLY A 47 1.53 -6.66 -17.55
C GLY A 47 2.57 -5.92 -16.72
N THR A 48 2.91 -4.71 -17.16
CA THR A 48 3.96 -3.91 -16.52
C THR A 48 3.52 -3.41 -15.15
N THR A 49 4.48 -3.17 -14.25
CA THR A 49 4.23 -2.55 -12.94
C THR A 49 3.45 -1.24 -13.06
N GLY A 50 3.77 -0.42 -14.06
CA GLY A 50 3.06 0.83 -14.34
C GLY A 50 1.59 0.63 -14.69
N TYR A 51 1.27 -0.40 -15.51
CA TYR A 51 -0.13 -0.73 -15.82
C TYR A 51 -0.93 -1.09 -14.57
N LYS A 52 -0.36 -1.93 -13.70
CA LYS A 52 -1.00 -2.34 -12.44
C LYS A 52 -1.18 -1.18 -11.48
N ARG A 53 -0.18 -0.31 -11.36
CA ARG A 53 -0.25 0.91 -10.54
C ARG A 53 -1.36 1.84 -11.04
N ASN A 54 -1.46 2.08 -12.34
CA ASN A 54 -2.54 2.90 -12.90
C ASN A 54 -3.92 2.30 -12.60
N LYS A 55 -4.08 0.98 -12.76
CA LYS A 55 -5.30 0.27 -12.39
C LYS A 55 -5.65 0.36 -10.91
N ALA A 56 -4.65 0.36 -10.03
CA ALA A 56 -4.85 0.55 -8.60
C ALA A 56 -5.23 1.99 -8.26
N CYS A 57 -4.63 2.99 -8.91
CA CYS A 57 -4.99 4.40 -8.75
C CYS A 57 -6.44 4.68 -9.17
N GLU A 58 -6.95 4.03 -10.22
CA GLU A 58 -8.37 4.13 -10.61
C GLU A 58 -9.35 3.63 -9.53
N GLN A 59 -8.88 2.77 -8.61
CA GLN A 59 -9.69 2.19 -7.52
C GLN A 59 -9.49 2.91 -6.19
N ALA A 60 -8.47 3.75 -6.08
CA ALA A 60 -8.07 4.44 -4.86
C ALA A 60 -9.08 5.53 -4.45
N ASN A 61 -9.43 5.55 -3.16
CA ASN A 61 -10.34 6.52 -2.53
C ASN A 61 -9.66 7.35 -1.43
N GLY A 62 -8.34 7.19 -1.25
CA GLY A 62 -7.52 7.92 -0.28
C GLY A 62 -7.17 9.31 -0.77
N ASP A 63 -6.99 10.22 0.18
CA ASP A 63 -6.43 11.55 -0.06
C ASP A 63 -4.96 11.46 -0.50
N ILE A 64 -4.27 10.38 -0.08
CA ILE A 64 -2.89 10.05 -0.42
C ILE A 64 -2.84 8.64 -1.02
N ILE A 65 -2.09 8.49 -2.11
CA ILE A 65 -1.75 7.18 -2.69
C ILE A 65 -0.29 6.86 -2.33
N LEU A 66 -0.09 5.76 -1.60
CA LEU A 66 1.23 5.22 -1.27
C LEU A 66 1.51 3.97 -2.10
N HIS A 67 2.64 3.96 -2.80
CA HIS A 67 3.08 2.78 -3.55
C HIS A 67 3.94 1.89 -2.65
N MET A 68 3.60 0.61 -2.56
CA MET A 68 4.42 -0.42 -1.92
C MET A 68 4.65 -1.54 -2.91
N ASP A 69 5.90 -1.92 -3.15
CA ASP A 69 6.24 -3.05 -4.02
C ASP A 69 6.17 -4.37 -3.24
N SER A 70 5.71 -5.43 -3.92
CA SER A 70 5.43 -6.72 -3.27
C SER A 70 6.68 -7.48 -2.78
N ASP A 71 7.85 -7.08 -3.27
CA ASP A 71 9.17 -7.70 -3.00
C ASP A 71 10.04 -6.90 -2.03
N ASP A 72 9.51 -5.82 -1.46
CA ASP A 72 10.18 -5.05 -0.42
C ASP A 72 9.80 -5.52 0.99
N TRP A 73 10.66 -5.20 1.95
CA TRP A 73 10.35 -5.30 3.38
C TRP A 73 9.91 -3.95 3.94
N TYR A 74 8.81 -3.98 4.69
CA TYR A 74 8.23 -2.79 5.31
C TYR A 74 8.07 -3.00 6.81
N SER A 75 8.13 -1.91 7.57
CA SER A 75 7.79 -1.89 8.99
C SER A 75 6.37 -1.36 9.21
N PRO A 76 5.74 -1.64 10.36
CA PRO A 76 4.50 -1.00 10.80
C PRO A 76 4.48 0.53 10.70
N ALA A 77 5.64 1.19 10.80
CA ALA A 77 5.75 2.64 10.73
C ALA A 77 5.77 3.19 9.29
N CYS A 78 5.74 2.34 8.25
CA CYS A 78 6.02 2.77 6.89
C CYS A 78 5.01 3.79 6.34
N VAL A 79 3.71 3.64 6.62
CA VAL A 79 2.71 4.63 6.18
C VAL A 79 2.94 5.95 6.90
N LEU A 80 3.07 5.93 8.23
CA LEU A 80 3.28 7.13 9.04
C LEU A 80 4.56 7.88 8.60
N GLY A 81 5.68 7.17 8.47
CA GLY A 81 6.96 7.75 8.06
C GLY A 81 6.98 8.26 6.61
N SER A 82 6.03 7.85 5.77
CA SER A 82 5.93 8.32 4.37
C SER A 82 5.07 9.58 4.21
N ILE A 83 4.23 9.90 5.20
CA ILE A 83 3.29 11.03 5.13
C ILE A 83 3.58 12.13 6.17
N ASP A 84 4.38 11.83 7.19
CA ASP A 84 4.83 12.79 8.19
C ASP A 84 6.09 13.50 7.65
N THR A 85 5.93 14.72 7.13
CA THR A 85 7.00 15.60 6.61
C THR A 85 7.07 16.90 7.38
#